data_AF-A0A257UU56-F1
#
_entry.id   AF-A0A257UU56-F1
#
_cell.length_a   1.000
_cell.length_b   1.000
_cell.length_c   1.000
_cell.angle_alpha   90.00
_cell.angle_beta   90.00
_cell.angle_gamma   90.00
#
_symmetry.space_group_name_H-M   'P 1'
#
loop_
_entity.id
_entity.type
_entity.pdbx_description
1 polymer ?
#
loop_
_entity_poly.entity_id
_entity_poly.type
_entity_poly.pdbx_seq_one_letter_code
_entity_poly.pdbx_strand_id
1 'polypeptide(L)'
;MYEVEDGRGIFRLSNDKEHTNFPFLGFNKEKDSVSIELANSVPVSLEMGFGVCDATVDLGGMEISDADFSTGVCSFDLNFSSPNKIECSNISVKTGISSVTVENLANARAKSVDFNGGLGSIKIDFGGKLVSDCDVRVKTGLGSVEISIPSDINTTIITPESFLTSVDVSGFYSQGGGVYRSSEKKGPKLTIHVEAAMGGVKIKSY
;
A
#
# COMPACT_ATOMS: atom_id res chain seq x y z
N MET A 1 13.07 -12.13 15.93
CA MET A 1 13.58 -11.61 17.21
C MET A 1 12.93 -10.24 17.42
N TYR A 2 12.28 -10.02 18.57
CA TYR A 2 11.67 -8.74 18.94
C TYR A 2 12.54 -8.08 20.00
N GLU A 3 12.95 -6.84 19.78
CA GLU A 3 13.74 -6.05 20.71
C GLU A 3 13.15 -4.64 20.82
N VAL A 4 13.37 -3.97 21.94
CA VAL A 4 12.97 -2.55 22.10
C VAL A 4 14.23 -1.73 22.28
N GLU A 5 14.53 -0.86 21.32
CA GLU A 5 15.63 0.12 21.37
C GLU A 5 15.07 1.54 21.32
N ASP A 6 15.47 2.41 22.25
CA ASP A 6 15.08 3.83 22.30
C ASP A 6 13.57 4.10 22.20
N GLY A 7 12.76 3.23 22.82
CA GLY A 7 11.29 3.34 22.78
C GLY A 7 10.65 2.86 21.48
N ARG A 8 11.42 2.23 20.58
CA ARG A 8 10.95 1.63 19.33
C ARG A 8 11.00 0.10 19.42
N GLY A 9 9.89 -0.56 19.12
CA GLY A 9 9.86 -2.01 18.98
C GLY A 9 10.38 -2.42 17.61
N ILE A 10 11.45 -3.20 17.56
CA ILE A 10 12.06 -3.74 16.35
C ILE A 10 11.75 -5.23 16.29
N PHE A 11 10.92 -5.64 15.32
CA PHE A 11 10.64 -7.05 15.04
C PHE A 11 11.35 -7.47 13.75
N ARG A 12 12.34 -8.36 13.86
CA ARG A 12 13.02 -8.94 12.69
C ARG A 12 12.60 -10.40 12.51
N LEU A 13 11.96 -10.69 11.38
CA LEU A 13 11.69 -12.05 10.90
C LEU A 13 12.33 -12.21 9.53
N SER A 14 13.27 -13.14 9.45
CA SER A 14 13.87 -13.58 8.19
C SER A 14 13.69 -15.08 8.12
N ASN A 15 13.18 -15.55 6.98
CA ASN A 15 13.12 -16.98 6.66
C ASN A 15 14.17 -17.22 5.56
N ASP A 16 15.44 -17.31 5.99
CA ASP A 16 16.48 -17.87 5.13
C ASP A 16 16.48 -19.38 5.35
N LYS A 17 16.42 -20.14 4.25
CA LYS A 17 15.96 -21.54 4.22
C LYS A 17 16.94 -22.53 4.85
N GLU A 18 17.35 -22.38 6.11
CA GLU A 18 18.04 -23.43 6.85
C GLU A 18 17.64 -23.38 8.34
N HIS A 19 16.56 -24.11 8.68
CA HIS A 19 16.19 -24.47 10.05
C HIS A 19 16.06 -23.32 11.06
N THR A 20 14.98 -22.54 10.99
CA THR A 20 14.58 -21.67 12.11
C THR A 20 13.48 -22.31 12.96
N ASN A 21 13.85 -22.72 14.18
CA ASN A 21 12.93 -23.06 15.25
C ASN A 21 12.74 -21.84 16.15
N PHE A 22 11.63 -21.10 16.03
CA PHE A 22 11.30 -20.02 16.94
C PHE A 22 10.35 -20.57 18.01
N PRO A 23 10.78 -20.78 19.27
CA PRO A 23 9.98 -21.45 20.30
C PRO A 23 8.75 -20.67 20.77
N PHE A 24 8.54 -19.45 20.23
CA PHE A 24 7.38 -18.59 20.45
C PHE A 24 6.46 -18.48 19.22
N LEU A 25 6.80 -19.13 18.10
CA LEU A 25 5.99 -19.21 16.89
C LEU A 25 5.60 -20.66 16.64
N GLY A 26 4.30 -20.94 16.64
CA GLY A 26 3.77 -22.26 16.31
C GLY A 26 3.84 -22.53 14.82
N PHE A 27 4.84 -23.27 14.35
CA PHE A 27 4.90 -23.76 12.97
C PHE A 27 4.15 -25.09 12.85
N ASN A 28 3.05 -25.12 12.11
CA ASN A 28 2.32 -26.35 11.81
C ASN A 28 2.71 -26.87 10.42
N LYS A 29 3.07 -28.15 10.34
CA LYS A 29 3.92 -28.75 9.29
C LYS A 29 3.32 -28.83 7.87
N GLU A 30 2.15 -28.22 7.62
CA GLU A 30 1.48 -28.22 6.31
C GLU A 30 1.40 -26.84 5.64
N LYS A 31 1.58 -25.74 6.40
CA LYS A 31 1.73 -24.37 5.89
C LYS A 31 2.53 -23.57 6.91
N ASP A 32 3.73 -23.13 6.53
CA ASP A 32 4.53 -22.21 7.33
C ASP A 32 3.73 -20.90 7.47
N SER A 33 3.07 -20.74 8.62
CA SER A 33 2.28 -19.57 8.95
C SER A 33 2.90 -18.92 10.18
N VAL A 34 3.08 -17.60 10.09
CA VAL A 34 3.64 -16.78 11.14
C VAL A 34 2.62 -15.71 11.47
N SER A 35 2.22 -15.64 12.74
CA SER A 35 1.38 -14.55 13.27
C SER A 35 2.21 -13.71 14.23
N ILE A 36 2.16 -12.39 14.06
CA ILE A 36 2.93 -11.41 14.83
C ILE A 36 1.96 -10.35 15.32
N GLU A 37 1.90 -10.13 16.62
CA GLU A 37 1.14 -9.05 17.23
C GLU A 37 2.12 -8.01 17.78
N LEU A 38 1.91 -6.75 17.42
CA LEU A 38 2.74 -5.61 17.85
C LEU A 38 1.96 -4.77 18.87
N ALA A 39 2.68 -4.14 19.80
CA ALA A 39 2.07 -3.19 20.73
C ALA A 39 1.49 -1.99 19.96
N ASN A 40 0.29 -1.55 20.35
CA ASN A 40 -0.47 -0.51 19.66
C ASN A 40 -0.42 0.87 20.36
N SER A 41 0.55 1.06 21.25
CA SER A 41 0.71 2.23 22.14
C SER A 41 2.05 2.94 22.00
N VAL A 42 2.85 2.58 20.99
CA VAL A 42 4.08 3.26 20.63
C VAL A 42 4.15 3.43 19.12
N PRO A 43 4.67 4.55 18.61
CA PRO A 43 4.90 4.72 17.19
C PRO A 43 5.81 3.61 16.62
N VAL A 44 5.36 2.99 15.53
CA VAL A 44 6.05 1.89 14.84
C VAL A 44 6.52 2.37 13.47
N SER A 45 7.81 2.21 13.22
CA SER A 45 8.39 2.21 11.88
C SER A 45 8.59 0.76 11.46
N LEU A 46 7.93 0.35 10.37
CA LEU A 46 7.75 -1.04 10.01
C LEU A 46 8.47 -1.36 8.70
N GLU A 47 9.30 -2.40 8.70
CA GLU A 47 9.95 -2.92 7.49
C GLU A 47 9.68 -4.42 7.38
N MET A 48 9.12 -4.86 6.26
CA MET A 48 8.83 -6.27 5.99
C MET A 48 9.30 -6.72 4.61
N GLY A 49 10.02 -7.85 4.59
CA GLY A 49 10.52 -8.48 3.38
C GLY A 49 9.92 -9.87 3.18
N PHE A 50 9.45 -10.14 1.96
CA PHE A 50 8.80 -11.38 1.58
C PHE A 50 9.46 -11.96 0.32
N GLY A 51 9.94 -13.20 0.39
CA GLY A 51 10.57 -13.86 -0.77
C GLY A 51 9.54 -14.46 -1.72
N VAL A 52 8.96 -15.58 -1.31
CA VAL A 52 7.86 -16.27 -2.02
C VAL A 52 6.83 -16.67 -0.98
N CYS A 53 5.65 -16.06 -1.01
CA CYS A 53 4.60 -16.34 -0.03
C CYS A 53 3.26 -15.73 -0.43
N ASP A 54 2.20 -16.16 0.27
CA ASP A 54 1.01 -15.36 0.45
C ASP A 54 1.14 -14.58 1.75
N ALA A 55 0.91 -13.28 1.73
CA ALA A 55 1.06 -12.40 2.88
C ALA A 55 -0.18 -11.52 3.06
N THR A 56 -0.74 -11.54 4.27
CA THR A 56 -1.85 -10.68 4.68
C THR A 56 -1.39 -9.86 5.87
N VAL A 57 -1.51 -8.54 5.78
CA VAL A 57 -1.10 -7.59 6.82
C VAL A 57 -2.26 -6.63 7.08
N ASP A 58 -2.69 -6.52 8.34
CA ASP A 58 -3.62 -5.49 8.77
C ASP A 58 -2.93 -4.57 9.79
N LEU A 59 -2.87 -3.28 9.46
CA LEU A 59 -2.28 -2.22 10.28
C LEU A 59 -3.33 -1.29 10.89
N GLY A 60 -4.61 -1.67 10.86
CA GLY A 60 -5.68 -0.88 11.43
C GLY A 60 -5.47 -0.55 12.91
N GLY A 61 -5.65 0.73 13.27
CA GLY A 61 -5.64 1.17 14.67
C GLY A 61 -4.26 1.17 15.34
N MET A 62 -3.21 0.92 14.56
CA MET A 62 -1.81 1.02 14.97
C MET A 62 -1.38 2.50 15.07
N GLU A 63 -0.18 2.73 15.58
CA GLU A 63 0.52 4.02 15.54
C GLU A 63 1.66 3.94 14.51
N ILE A 64 1.35 3.81 13.22
CA ILE A 64 2.38 3.66 12.17
C ILE A 64 2.94 5.03 11.79
N SER A 65 4.25 5.22 11.97
CA SER A 65 4.94 6.43 11.47
C SER A 65 5.41 6.23 10.04
N ASP A 66 5.88 5.03 9.70
CA ASP A 66 6.46 4.68 8.41
C ASP A 66 6.26 3.18 8.14
N ALA A 67 6.01 2.79 6.89
CA ALA A 67 5.91 1.39 6.52
C ALA A 67 6.56 1.09 5.15
N ASP A 68 7.47 0.13 5.13
CA ASP A 68 8.17 -0.33 3.93
C ASP A 68 7.98 -1.84 3.73
N PHE A 69 7.48 -2.20 2.55
CA PHE A 69 7.21 -3.58 2.16
C PHE A 69 7.98 -3.92 0.89
N SER A 70 8.68 -5.05 0.90
CA SER A 70 9.38 -5.59 -0.27
C SER A 70 8.99 -7.04 -0.52
N THR A 71 8.49 -7.36 -1.71
CA THR A 71 8.06 -8.72 -2.07
C THR A 71 8.75 -9.23 -3.34
N GLY A 72 9.18 -10.50 -3.36
CA GLY A 72 9.68 -11.17 -4.55
C GLY A 72 8.55 -11.69 -5.45
N VAL A 73 8.01 -12.85 -5.11
CA VAL A 73 6.87 -13.50 -5.80
C VAL A 73 5.74 -13.76 -4.80
N CYS A 74 4.76 -12.85 -4.73
CA CYS A 74 3.76 -12.89 -3.67
C CYS A 74 2.34 -12.56 -4.12
N SER A 75 1.36 -13.15 -3.43
CA SER A 75 0.05 -12.50 -3.23
C SER A 75 0.16 -11.68 -1.95
N PHE A 76 -0.03 -10.37 -2.02
CA PHE A 76 0.14 -9.45 -0.89
C PHE A 76 -1.11 -8.61 -0.67
N ASP A 77 -1.77 -8.83 0.47
CA ASP A 77 -2.96 -8.09 0.88
C ASP A 77 -2.63 -7.24 2.11
N LEU A 78 -2.76 -5.92 1.96
CA LEU A 78 -2.52 -4.92 2.99
C LEU A 78 -3.83 -4.19 3.33
N ASN A 79 -4.20 -4.11 4.59
CA ASN A 79 -5.39 -3.38 5.02
C ASN A 79 -5.04 -2.38 6.14
N PHE A 80 -5.71 -1.23 6.11
CA PHE A 80 -5.78 -0.30 7.24
C PHE A 80 -7.21 -0.32 7.77
N SER A 81 -7.60 -1.43 8.43
CA SER A 81 -9.00 -1.72 8.78
C SER A 81 -9.65 -0.68 9.72
N SER A 82 -8.83 0.09 10.43
CA SER A 82 -9.25 1.27 11.19
C SER A 82 -8.19 2.39 11.13
N PRO A 83 -8.57 3.66 11.38
CA PRO A 83 -7.66 4.79 11.23
C PRO A 83 -6.37 4.64 12.05
N ASN A 84 -5.24 4.93 11.41
CA ASN A 84 -3.95 5.09 12.06
C ASN A 84 -4.05 6.19 13.14
N LYS A 85 -3.54 5.94 14.33
CA LYS A 85 -3.67 6.85 15.48
C LYS A 85 -2.77 8.07 15.34
N ILE A 86 -1.68 7.97 14.59
CA ILE A 86 -0.76 9.06 14.28
C ILE A 86 -0.74 9.37 12.78
N GLU A 87 -0.01 10.41 12.40
CA GLU A 87 0.30 10.68 11.00
C GLU A 87 1.41 9.73 10.53
N CYS A 88 1.24 9.15 9.35
CA CYS A 88 2.26 8.34 8.70
C CYS A 88 3.00 9.21 7.68
N SER A 89 4.33 9.25 7.76
CA SER A 89 5.16 10.02 6.83
C SER A 89 5.17 9.35 5.46
N ASN A 90 5.48 8.05 5.41
CA ASN A 90 5.65 7.32 4.16
C ASN A 90 5.15 5.88 4.23
N ILE A 91 4.54 5.43 3.13
CA ILE A 91 4.29 4.01 2.87
C ILE A 91 4.93 3.66 1.53
N SER A 92 5.80 2.65 1.49
CA SER A 92 6.36 2.15 0.24
C SER A 92 6.16 0.65 0.08
N VAL A 93 5.73 0.24 -1.12
CA VAL A 93 5.50 -1.15 -1.48
C VAL A 93 6.23 -1.44 -2.78
N LYS A 94 7.26 -2.28 -2.71
CA LYS A 94 8.09 -2.68 -3.85
C LYS A 94 7.89 -4.16 -4.13
N THR A 95 7.51 -4.50 -5.37
CA THR A 95 7.18 -5.87 -5.72
C THR A 95 7.82 -6.33 -7.03
N GLY A 96 8.25 -7.59 -7.08
CA GLY A 96 8.78 -8.23 -8.28
C GLY A 96 7.66 -8.76 -9.19
N ILE A 97 7.16 -9.95 -8.88
CA ILE A 97 6.05 -10.60 -9.59
C ILE A 97 4.91 -10.84 -8.60
N SER A 98 3.87 -10.02 -8.61
CA SER A 98 2.89 -10.05 -7.51
C SER A 98 1.48 -9.65 -7.90
N SER A 99 0.51 -10.16 -7.14
CA SER A 99 -0.79 -9.54 -6.98
C SER A 99 -0.81 -8.77 -5.67
N VAL A 100 -1.00 -7.46 -5.73
CA VAL A 100 -1.08 -6.58 -4.56
C VAL A 100 -2.50 -6.05 -4.42
N THR A 101 -3.09 -6.19 -3.24
CA THR A 101 -4.34 -5.54 -2.85
C THR A 101 -4.06 -4.65 -1.66
N VAL A 102 -4.47 -3.39 -1.72
CA VAL A 102 -4.46 -2.47 -0.60
C VAL A 102 -5.87 -1.95 -0.35
N GLU A 103 -6.38 -2.16 0.86
CA GLU A 103 -7.72 -1.76 1.26
C GLU A 103 -7.69 -0.65 2.31
N ASN A 104 -8.66 0.25 2.25
CA ASN A 104 -8.85 1.33 3.20
C ASN A 104 -7.64 2.28 3.36
N LEU A 105 -6.89 2.54 2.29
CA LEU A 105 -5.63 3.28 2.37
C LEU A 105 -5.76 4.69 2.97
N ALA A 106 -6.93 5.34 2.87
CA ALA A 106 -7.13 6.65 3.48
C ALA A 106 -7.05 6.60 5.02
N ASN A 107 -7.32 5.45 5.65
CA ASN A 107 -7.12 5.26 7.09
C ASN A 107 -5.65 5.30 7.51
N ALA A 108 -4.69 5.13 6.58
CA ALA A 108 -3.28 5.12 6.92
C ALA A 108 -2.74 6.48 7.39
N ARG A 109 -3.44 7.58 7.03
CA ARG A 109 -3.00 8.97 7.29
C ARG A 109 -1.60 9.24 6.76
N ALA A 110 -1.28 8.67 5.60
CA ALA A 110 0.01 8.80 4.95
C ALA A 110 0.13 10.14 4.22
N LYS A 111 1.27 10.82 4.37
CA LYS A 111 1.62 11.98 3.51
C LYS A 111 2.07 11.56 2.12
N SER A 112 2.82 10.47 2.04
CA SER A 112 3.36 9.94 0.79
C SER A 112 3.17 8.43 0.71
N VAL A 113 2.78 7.95 -0.47
CA VAL A 113 2.65 6.52 -0.76
C VAL A 113 3.29 6.21 -2.10
N ASP A 114 4.23 5.29 -2.14
CA ASP A 114 4.93 4.88 -3.36
C ASP A 114 4.75 3.37 -3.60
N PHE A 115 4.06 3.02 -4.68
CA PHE A 115 3.95 1.65 -5.17
C PHE A 115 4.85 1.47 -6.40
N ASN A 116 5.73 0.45 -6.36
CA ASN A 116 6.59 0.10 -7.48
C ASN A 116 6.52 -1.41 -7.75
N GLY A 117 5.84 -1.79 -8.82
CA GLY A 117 5.68 -3.17 -9.25
C GLY A 117 6.46 -3.51 -10.51
N GLY A 118 7.04 -4.70 -10.57
CA GLY A 118 7.64 -5.25 -11.78
C GLY A 118 6.58 -5.79 -12.74
N LEU A 119 5.98 -6.92 -12.39
CA LEU A 119 4.98 -7.64 -13.18
C LEU A 119 3.79 -8.10 -12.33
N GLY A 120 2.56 -7.83 -12.78
CA GLY A 120 1.36 -8.38 -12.15
C GLY A 120 0.20 -7.39 -12.03
N SER A 121 -0.47 -7.35 -10.88
CA SER A 121 -1.62 -6.48 -10.65
C SER A 121 -1.52 -5.74 -9.33
N ILE A 122 -1.88 -4.45 -9.34
CA ILE A 122 -1.97 -3.60 -8.16
C ILE A 122 -3.40 -3.08 -8.04
N LYS A 123 -4.07 -3.38 -6.93
CA LYS A 123 -5.40 -2.87 -6.61
C LYS A 123 -5.31 -2.01 -5.35
N ILE A 124 -5.77 -0.77 -5.43
CA ILE A 124 -5.74 0.17 -4.32
C ILE A 124 -7.13 0.73 -4.11
N ASP A 125 -7.68 0.54 -2.92
CA ASP A 125 -8.91 1.16 -2.46
C ASP A 125 -8.59 2.24 -1.41
N PHE A 126 -9.10 3.45 -1.65
CA PHE A 126 -8.99 4.61 -0.76
C PHE A 126 -10.15 4.71 0.23
N GLY A 127 -10.78 3.58 0.59
CA GLY A 127 -11.75 3.54 1.68
C GLY A 127 -11.19 4.11 2.98
N GLY A 128 -12.09 4.42 3.91
CA GLY A 128 -11.75 5.16 5.13
C GLY A 128 -11.92 6.67 4.95
N LYS A 129 -11.18 7.46 5.74
CA LYS A 129 -11.30 8.92 5.74
C LYS A 129 -9.96 9.60 5.56
N LEU A 130 -9.83 10.35 4.47
CA LEU A 130 -8.68 11.21 4.25
C LEU A 130 -8.76 12.42 5.22
N VAL A 131 -7.75 12.57 6.07
CA VAL A 131 -7.69 13.64 7.09
C VAL A 131 -6.54 14.65 6.87
N SER A 132 -5.63 14.34 5.95
CA SER A 132 -4.49 15.17 5.56
C SER A 132 -4.21 14.96 4.07
N ASP A 133 -3.52 15.92 3.44
CA ASP A 133 -3.08 15.77 2.06
C ASP A 133 -2.21 14.52 1.89
N CYS A 134 -2.35 13.85 0.75
CA CYS A 134 -1.67 12.61 0.43
C CYS A 134 -1.20 12.62 -1.02
N ASP A 135 0.09 12.40 -1.24
CA ASP A 135 0.71 12.22 -2.56
C ASP A 135 0.96 10.74 -2.80
N VAL A 136 0.42 10.19 -3.88
CA VAL A 136 0.52 8.77 -4.21
C VAL A 136 1.17 8.61 -5.57
N ARG A 137 2.21 7.79 -5.65
CA ARG A 137 2.82 7.38 -6.92
C ARG A 137 2.66 5.89 -7.10
N VAL A 138 2.22 5.51 -8.27
CA VAL A 138 2.10 4.11 -8.68
C VAL A 138 2.88 3.93 -9.95
N LYS A 139 3.92 3.11 -9.89
CA LYS A 139 4.73 2.72 -11.04
C LYS A 139 4.64 1.22 -11.24
N THR A 140 4.37 0.79 -12.47
CA THR A 140 4.43 -0.64 -12.81
C THR A 140 5.08 -0.87 -14.17
N GLY A 141 5.89 -1.92 -14.28
CA GLY A 141 6.49 -2.33 -15.55
C GLY A 141 5.43 -2.91 -16.50
N LEU A 142 4.94 -4.11 -16.19
CA LEU A 142 3.93 -4.80 -16.99
C LEU A 142 2.78 -5.28 -16.11
N GLY A 143 1.56 -4.82 -16.38
CA GLY A 143 0.45 -5.27 -15.55
C GLY A 143 -0.80 -4.44 -15.59
N SER A 144 -1.61 -4.59 -14.55
CA SER A 144 -2.82 -3.79 -14.35
C SER A 144 -2.77 -3.01 -13.05
N VAL A 145 -3.26 -1.78 -13.09
CA VAL A 145 -3.47 -0.94 -11.90
C VAL A 145 -4.96 -0.63 -11.83
N GLU A 146 -5.60 -0.99 -10.72
CA GLU A 146 -6.98 -0.58 -10.42
C GLU A 146 -6.99 0.29 -9.17
N ILE A 147 -7.54 1.50 -9.26
CA ILE A 147 -7.67 2.41 -8.13
C ILE A 147 -9.15 2.78 -7.93
N SER A 148 -9.64 2.58 -6.72
CA SER A 148 -11.00 2.91 -6.31
C SER A 148 -10.98 4.03 -5.27
N ILE A 149 -11.74 5.10 -5.51
CA ILE A 149 -11.68 6.32 -4.69
C ILE A 149 -13.09 6.74 -4.28
N PRO A 150 -13.39 6.87 -2.97
CA PRO A 150 -14.63 7.45 -2.51
C PRO A 150 -14.91 8.81 -3.14
N SER A 151 -16.14 9.02 -3.61
CA SER A 151 -16.58 10.23 -4.32
C SER A 151 -16.54 11.50 -3.50
N ASP A 152 -16.38 11.43 -2.18
CA ASP A 152 -16.25 12.55 -1.25
C ASP A 152 -14.80 13.07 -1.09
N ILE A 153 -13.80 12.37 -1.62
CA ILE A 153 -12.39 12.81 -1.58
C ILE A 153 -12.12 13.87 -2.67
N ASN A 154 -11.34 14.91 -2.33
CA ASN A 154 -10.84 15.90 -3.29
C ASN A 154 -9.60 15.34 -4.00
N THR A 155 -9.72 14.98 -5.27
CA THR A 155 -8.72 14.17 -5.97
C THR A 155 -8.19 14.86 -7.23
N THR A 156 -6.88 14.80 -7.42
CA THR A 156 -6.21 15.03 -8.71
C THR A 156 -5.48 13.77 -9.14
N ILE A 157 -5.69 13.35 -10.39
CA ILE A 157 -5.04 12.19 -11.00
C ILE A 157 -4.20 12.67 -12.17
N ILE A 158 -2.98 12.14 -12.29
CA ILE A 158 -2.00 12.48 -13.32
C ILE A 158 -1.51 11.18 -13.94
N THR A 159 -1.79 10.98 -15.22
CA THR A 159 -1.39 9.81 -16.02
C THR A 159 -0.64 10.30 -17.25
N PRO A 160 0.70 10.17 -17.34
CA PRO A 160 1.45 10.63 -18.50
C PRO A 160 1.03 9.90 -19.78
N GLU A 161 0.90 10.61 -20.89
CA GLU A 161 0.41 10.08 -22.17
C GLU A 161 1.45 9.22 -22.92
N SER A 162 2.67 9.08 -22.41
CA SER A 162 3.84 8.54 -23.13
C SER A 162 4.02 7.02 -23.08
N PHE A 163 3.05 6.25 -22.58
CA PHE A 163 3.19 4.81 -22.34
C PHE A 163 2.21 3.95 -23.16
N LEU A 164 2.54 2.66 -23.35
CA LEU A 164 1.71 1.69 -24.08
C LEU A 164 0.60 1.12 -23.17
N THR A 165 -0.17 2.01 -22.57
CA THR A 165 -1.13 1.68 -21.52
C THR A 165 -2.51 2.18 -21.90
N SER A 166 -3.52 1.33 -21.77
CA SER A 166 -4.91 1.79 -21.83
C SER A 166 -5.27 2.44 -20.50
N VAL A 167 -5.79 3.66 -20.54
CA VAL A 167 -6.17 4.41 -19.34
C VAL A 167 -7.68 4.65 -19.38
N ASP A 168 -8.39 4.09 -18.41
CA ASP A 168 -9.82 4.29 -18.18
C ASP A 168 -10.02 5.02 -16.85
N VAL A 169 -10.46 6.27 -16.90
CA VAL A 169 -10.75 7.10 -15.72
C VAL A 169 -12.23 7.47 -15.72
N SER A 170 -12.94 7.02 -14.69
CA SER A 170 -14.39 7.21 -14.55
C SER A 170 -14.75 7.94 -13.26
N GLY A 171 -15.76 8.82 -13.32
CA GLY A 171 -16.18 9.65 -12.19
C GLY A 171 -15.30 10.89 -11.93
N PHE A 172 -14.42 11.24 -12.87
CA PHE A 172 -13.56 12.43 -12.81
C PHE A 172 -13.67 13.27 -14.09
N TYR A 173 -13.42 14.57 -13.97
CA TYR A 173 -13.40 15.51 -15.09
C TYR A 173 -12.00 15.61 -15.68
N SER A 174 -11.87 15.23 -16.96
CA SER A 174 -10.62 15.44 -17.70
C SER A 174 -10.32 16.93 -17.85
N GLN A 175 -9.08 17.32 -17.56
CA GLN A 175 -8.55 18.67 -17.75
C GLN A 175 -7.66 18.76 -19.01
N GLY A 176 -7.49 17.66 -19.74
CA GLY A 176 -6.50 17.51 -20.81
C GLY A 176 -5.07 17.22 -20.30
N GLY A 177 -4.19 16.78 -21.19
CA GLY A 177 -2.77 16.52 -20.88
C GLY A 177 -2.55 15.43 -19.82
N GLY A 178 -3.37 14.39 -19.82
CA GLY A 178 -3.31 13.31 -18.82
C GLY A 178 -3.75 13.69 -17.40
N VAL A 179 -4.39 14.84 -17.18
CA VAL A 179 -4.83 15.28 -15.85
C VAL A 179 -6.35 15.14 -15.69
N TYR A 180 -6.77 14.57 -14.56
CA TYR A 180 -8.19 14.43 -14.18
C TYR A 180 -8.41 14.96 -12.76
N ARG A 181 -9.59 15.51 -12.49
CA ARG A 181 -9.96 16.04 -11.17
C ARG A 181 -11.36 15.64 -10.76
N SER A 182 -11.57 15.48 -9.47
CA SER A 182 -12.92 15.41 -8.92
C SER A 182 -13.61 16.79 -9.02
N SER A 183 -14.89 16.86 -8.68
CA SER A 183 -15.49 18.14 -8.29
C SER A 183 -14.69 18.76 -7.13
N GLU A 184 -14.67 20.09 -7.06
CA GLU A 184 -13.98 20.81 -6.00
C GLU A 184 -14.68 20.58 -4.65
N LYS A 185 -13.89 20.23 -3.62
CA LYS A 185 -14.38 19.95 -2.27
C LYS A 185 -13.46 20.60 -1.25
N LYS A 186 -14.03 20.96 -0.10
CA LYS A 186 -13.25 21.42 1.06
C LYS A 186 -12.57 20.23 1.73
N GLY A 187 -11.38 20.46 2.27
CA GLY A 187 -10.65 19.46 3.04
C GLY A 187 -9.37 19.01 2.34
N PRO A 188 -8.78 17.90 2.79
CA PRO A 188 -7.51 17.42 2.29
C PRO A 188 -7.59 16.95 0.85
N LYS A 189 -6.46 17.03 0.16
CA LYS A 189 -6.30 16.67 -1.24
C LYS A 189 -5.53 15.37 -1.41
N LEU A 190 -6.08 14.46 -2.21
CA LEU A 190 -5.40 13.29 -2.73
C LEU A 190 -4.82 13.61 -4.12
N THR A 191 -3.52 13.46 -4.30
CA THR A 191 -2.86 13.58 -5.61
C THR A 191 -2.28 12.23 -5.99
N ILE A 192 -2.63 11.71 -7.17
CA ILE A 192 -2.20 10.39 -7.63
C ILE A 192 -1.47 10.52 -8.96
N HIS A 193 -0.23 10.07 -8.99
CA HIS A 193 0.58 9.91 -10.20
C HIS A 193 0.63 8.43 -10.57
N VAL A 194 0.16 8.07 -11.76
CA VAL A 194 0.17 6.66 -12.21
C VAL A 194 0.94 6.52 -13.51
N GLU A 195 1.95 5.67 -13.49
CA GLU A 195 2.81 5.33 -14.62
C GLU A 195 2.84 3.79 -14.77
N ALA A 196 2.13 3.26 -15.76
CA ALA A 196 2.27 1.87 -16.17
C ALA A 196 2.98 1.85 -17.52
N ALA A 197 4.09 1.12 -17.67
CA ALA A 197 4.81 1.09 -18.94
C ALA A 197 4.03 0.28 -20.00
N MET A 198 3.43 -0.84 -19.59
CA MET A 198 2.56 -1.66 -20.44
C MET A 198 1.39 -2.26 -19.64
N GLY A 199 0.21 -2.25 -20.24
CA GLY A 199 -0.99 -2.90 -19.72
C GLY A 199 -2.17 -1.95 -19.56
N GLY A 200 -2.85 -1.97 -18.41
CA GLY A 200 -4.09 -1.23 -18.21
C GLY A 200 -4.16 -0.52 -16.87
N VAL A 201 -4.59 0.75 -16.90
CA VAL A 201 -4.88 1.55 -15.71
C VAL A 201 -6.37 1.82 -15.70
N LYS A 202 -7.03 1.42 -14.62
CA LYS A 202 -8.44 1.72 -14.36
C LYS A 202 -8.55 2.50 -13.06
N ILE A 203 -9.15 3.69 -13.12
CA ILE A 203 -9.39 4.52 -11.95
C ILE A 203 -10.87 4.87 -11.92
N LYS A 204 -11.52 4.61 -10.79
CA LYS A 204 -12.96 4.87 -10.64
C LYS A 204 -13.24 5.60 -9.34
N SER A 205 -14.18 6.54 -9.41
CA SER A 205 -14.86 7.06 -8.24
C SER A 205 -16.09 6.23 -7.93
N TYR A 206 -16.42 6.04 -6.65
CA TYR A 206 -17.62 5.32 -6.20
C TYR A 206 -18.40 6.08 -5.11
#